data_AF-A0A519LII0-F1
#
_entry.id   AF-A0A519LII0-F1
#
_cell.length_a   1.000
_cell.length_b   1.000
_cell.length_c   1.000
_cell.angle_alpha   90.00
_cell.angle_beta   90.00
_cell.angle_gamma   90.00
#
_symmetry.space_group_name_H-M   'P 1'
#
loop_
_entity.id
_entity.type
_entity.pdbx_description
1 polymer ?
#
loop_
_entity_poly.entity_id
_entity_poly.type
_entity_poly.pdbx_seq_one_letter_code
_entity_poly.pdbx_strand_id
1 'polypeptide(L)'
;MVGPDTSLIGGLIAALVLFIINFIIKKITRKYKIVGDLLLDKPEILIHDGKLDFKALSKLDISDEELKEAMREHGVEFFKNVKLAMLEIDGTISIISEDQDHLKQTHYKRKHNRKNLEKF
;
A
#
# COMPACT_ATOMS: atom_id res chain seq x y z
N MET A 1 -8.04 25.10 -16.18
CA MET A 1 -8.51 26.37 -16.77
C MET A 1 -9.62 26.91 -15.87
N VAL A 2 -9.47 28.12 -15.33
CA VAL A 2 -10.41 28.74 -14.37
C VAL A 2 -11.66 29.28 -15.09
N GLY A 3 -12.38 28.42 -15.81
CA GLY A 3 -13.55 28.84 -16.58
C GLY A 3 -13.25 30.00 -17.55
N PRO A 4 -14.26 30.80 -17.93
CA PRO A 4 -14.10 31.96 -18.81
C PRO A 4 -13.38 33.16 -18.13
N ASP A 5 -13.27 33.17 -16.80
CA ASP A 5 -12.66 34.27 -16.04
C ASP A 5 -11.15 34.11 -15.89
N THR A 6 -10.39 34.67 -16.82
CA THR A 6 -8.91 34.62 -16.85
C THR A 6 -8.25 35.80 -16.11
N SER A 7 -8.97 36.47 -15.21
CA SER A 7 -8.44 37.63 -14.47
C SER A 7 -7.39 37.24 -13.42
N LEU A 8 -6.43 38.13 -13.16
CA LEU A 8 -5.40 37.97 -12.12
C LEU A 8 -6.01 37.74 -10.73
N ILE A 9 -7.07 38.50 -10.41
CA ILE A 9 -7.80 38.39 -9.14
C ILE A 9 -8.51 37.06 -9.05
N GLY A 10 -9.16 36.60 -10.13
CA GLY A 10 -9.79 35.28 -10.18
C GLY A 10 -8.79 34.15 -9.96
N GLY A 11 -7.60 34.26 -10.57
CA GLY A 11 -6.49 33.32 -10.35
C GLY A 11 -6.02 33.29 -8.89
N LEU A 12 -5.85 34.46 -8.25
CA LEU A 12 -5.47 34.55 -6.84
C LEU A 12 -6.54 33.96 -5.91
N ILE A 13 -7.82 34.24 -6.17
CA ILE A 13 -8.93 33.66 -5.40
C ILE A 13 -8.95 32.14 -5.57
N ALA A 14 -8.80 31.63 -6.79
CA ALA A 14 -8.76 30.19 -7.06
C ALA A 14 -7.58 29.51 -6.32
N ALA A 15 -6.40 30.12 -6.34
CA ALA A 15 -5.25 29.62 -5.60
C ALA A 15 -5.50 29.60 -4.09
N LEU A 16 -6.07 30.69 -3.53
CA LEU A 16 -6.43 30.77 -2.12
C LEU A 16 -7.42 29.67 -1.72
N VAL A 17 -8.47 29.48 -2.52
CA VAL A 17 -9.48 28.43 -2.30
C VAL A 17 -8.82 27.05 -2.32
N LEU A 18 -7.93 26.79 -3.28
CA LEU A 18 -7.20 25.54 -3.35
C LEU A 18 -6.34 25.30 -2.09
N PHE A 19 -5.65 26.32 -1.58
CA PHE A 19 -4.90 26.22 -0.32
C PHE A 19 -5.81 25.93 0.87
N ILE A 20 -6.97 26.59 0.95
CA ILE A 20 -7.95 26.37 2.01
C ILE A 20 -8.49 24.93 1.97
N ILE A 21 -8.87 24.43 0.79
CA ILE A 21 -9.36 23.07 0.62
C ILE A 21 -8.28 22.06 1.04
N ASN A 22 -7.05 22.22 0.56
CA ASN A 22 -5.93 21.36 0.94
C ASN A 22 -5.67 21.37 2.46
N PHE A 23 -5.75 22.54 3.08
CA PHE A 23 -5.60 22.68 4.52
C PHE A 23 -6.71 21.97 5.30
N ILE A 24 -7.96 22.10 4.85
CA ILE A 24 -9.12 21.43 5.46
C ILE A 24 -8.96 19.91 5.35
N ILE A 25 -8.67 19.39 4.17
CA ILE A 25 -8.43 17.95 3.94
C ILE A 25 -7.35 17.44 4.89
N LYS A 26 -6.19 18.11 4.93
CA LYS A 26 -5.07 17.73 5.83
C LYS A 26 -5.48 17.75 7.30
N LYS A 27 -6.29 18.72 7.72
CA LYS A 27 -6.78 18.81 9.11
C LYS A 27 -7.77 17.69 9.44
N ILE A 28 -8.66 17.35 8.51
CA ILE A 28 -9.62 16.24 8.67
C ILE A 28 -8.89 14.90 8.75
N THR A 29 -8.00 14.61 7.81
CA THR A 29 -7.22 13.37 7.78
C THR A 29 -6.36 13.20 9.03
N ARG A 30 -5.79 14.29 9.58
CA ARG A 30 -5.06 14.24 10.85
C ARG A 30 -5.97 14.04 12.07
N LYS A 31 -7.17 14.64 12.07
CA LYS A 31 -8.10 14.58 13.21
C LYS A 31 -8.80 13.23 13.31
N TYR A 32 -9.15 12.62 12.18
CA TYR A 32 -9.87 11.37 12.13
C TYR A 32 -8.98 10.28 11.53
N LYS A 33 -8.38 9.45 12.41
CA LYS A 33 -7.52 8.34 12.02
C LYS A 33 -8.18 7.39 11.01
N ILE A 34 -9.49 7.18 11.11
CA ILE A 34 -10.29 6.38 10.17
C ILE A 34 -10.25 6.96 8.74
N VAL A 35 -10.31 8.28 8.59
CA VAL A 35 -10.22 8.95 7.28
C VAL A 35 -8.80 8.83 6.74
N GLY A 36 -7.79 8.92 7.61
CA GLY A 36 -6.40 8.64 7.25
C GLY A 36 -6.18 7.20 6.83
N ASP A 37 -6.73 6.23 7.55
CA ASP A 37 -6.56 4.79 7.27
C ASP A 37 -7.37 4.34 6.05
N LEU A 38 -8.46 5.04 5.68
CA LEU A 38 -9.24 4.78 4.46
C LEU A 38 -8.63 5.46 3.23
N LEU A 39 -8.05 6.66 3.38
CA LEU A 39 -7.49 7.44 2.27
C LEU A 39 -6.01 7.15 2.01
N LEU A 40 -5.25 6.82 3.06
CA LEU A 40 -3.87 6.39 2.96
C LEU A 40 -3.83 4.90 3.28
N ASP A 41 -3.82 4.08 2.24
CA ASP A 41 -3.39 2.69 2.37
C ASP A 41 -2.02 2.66 3.04
N LYS A 42 -1.86 1.77 4.01
CA LYS A 42 -0.61 1.56 4.72
C LYS A 42 -0.09 0.19 4.36
N PRO A 43 1.23 0.02 4.30
CA PRO A 43 1.77 -1.30 4.09
C PRO A 43 1.43 -2.18 5.29
N GLU A 44 1.04 -3.42 5.03
CA GLU A 44 0.59 -4.37 6.06
C GLU A 44 1.62 -5.49 6.19
N ILE A 45 1.96 -5.86 7.43
CA ILE A 45 2.91 -6.95 7.70
C ILE A 45 2.21 -8.29 7.47
N LEU A 46 2.84 -9.15 6.67
CA LEU A 46 2.37 -10.49 6.36
C LEU A 46 3.16 -11.56 7.14
N ILE A 47 4.46 -11.35 7.30
CA ILE A 47 5.36 -12.22 8.07
C ILE A 47 6.30 -11.36 8.90
N HIS A 48 6.51 -11.73 10.16
CA HIS A 48 7.49 -11.11 11.05
C HIS A 48 8.29 -12.18 11.79
N ASP A 49 9.61 -12.17 11.64
CA ASP A 49 10.54 -13.14 12.23
C ASP A 49 10.03 -14.60 12.08
N GLY A 50 9.70 -14.96 10.85
CA GLY A 50 9.21 -16.28 10.48
C GLY A 50 7.79 -16.62 10.88
N LYS A 51 7.05 -15.70 11.53
CA LYS A 51 5.67 -15.91 11.96
C LYS A 51 4.69 -15.19 11.03
N LEU A 52 3.75 -15.96 10.49
CA LEU A 52 2.66 -15.46 9.65
C LEU A 52 1.66 -14.65 10.47
N ASP A 53 1.26 -13.49 9.97
CA ASP A 53 0.10 -12.75 10.47
C ASP A 53 -1.16 -13.23 9.73
N PHE A 54 -1.79 -14.29 10.26
CA PHE A 54 -3.01 -14.85 9.70
C PHE A 54 -4.17 -13.85 9.66
N LYS A 55 -4.20 -12.86 10.56
CA LYS A 55 -5.25 -11.85 10.57
C LYS A 55 -5.07 -10.89 9.40
N ALA A 56 -3.84 -10.46 9.13
CA ALA A 56 -3.52 -9.64 7.96
C ALA A 56 -3.78 -10.39 6.65
N LEU A 57 -3.29 -11.63 6.54
CA LEU A 57 -3.49 -12.48 5.36
C LEU A 57 -4.99 -12.70 5.06
N SER A 58 -5.79 -13.00 6.09
CA SER A 58 -7.24 -13.18 5.93
C SER A 58 -7.96 -11.88 5.59
N LYS A 59 -7.56 -10.74 6.18
CA LYS A 59 -8.14 -9.43 5.90
C LYS A 59 -7.85 -8.98 4.45
N LEU A 60 -6.68 -9.35 3.92
CA LEU A 60 -6.20 -8.96 2.59
C LEU A 60 -6.49 -9.99 1.50
N ASP A 61 -7.12 -11.12 1.86
CA ASP A 61 -7.42 -12.24 0.95
C ASP A 61 -6.16 -12.77 0.22
N ILE A 62 -5.04 -12.86 0.95
CA ILE A 62 -3.78 -13.38 0.43
C ILE A 62 -3.71 -14.88 0.74
N SER A 63 -3.64 -15.69 -0.32
CA SER A 63 -3.51 -17.14 -0.20
C SER A 63 -2.09 -17.58 0.19
N ASP A 64 -1.98 -18.77 0.78
CA ASP A 64 -0.68 -19.41 1.06
C ASP A 64 0.14 -19.62 -0.24
N GLU A 65 -0.53 -19.90 -1.35
CA GLU A 65 0.09 -20.06 -2.67
C GLU A 65 0.71 -18.74 -3.17
N GLU A 66 -0.02 -17.63 -3.06
CA GLU A 66 0.45 -16.29 -3.45
C GLU A 66 1.64 -15.84 -2.60
N LEU A 67 1.58 -16.08 -1.29
CA LEU A 67 2.68 -15.74 -0.38
C LEU A 67 3.94 -16.57 -0.66
N LYS A 68 3.77 -17.88 -0.93
CA LYS A 68 4.88 -18.77 -1.31
C LYS A 68 5.45 -18.44 -2.69
N GLU A 69 4.62 -18.01 -3.63
CA GLU A 69 5.08 -17.53 -4.93
C GLU A 69 6.00 -16.32 -4.76
N ALA A 70 5.57 -15.31 -4.00
CA ALA A 70 6.38 -14.14 -3.69
C ALA A 70 7.70 -14.54 -3.01
N MET A 71 7.66 -15.42 -2.02
CA MET A 71 8.88 -15.92 -1.37
C MET A 71 9.84 -16.62 -2.33
N ARG A 72 9.34 -17.48 -3.22
CA ARG A 72 10.17 -18.18 -4.20
C ARG A 72 10.84 -17.21 -5.18
N GLU A 73 10.13 -16.18 -5.61
CA GLU A 73 10.69 -15.12 -6.46
C GLU A 73 11.79 -14.31 -5.74
N HIS A 74 11.67 -14.19 -4.42
CA HIS A 74 12.67 -13.56 -3.55
C HIS A 74 13.79 -14.54 -3.12
N GLY A 75 13.78 -15.78 -3.62
CA GLY A 75 14.79 -16.80 -3.32
C GLY A 75 14.68 -17.38 -1.91
N VAL A 76 13.51 -17.28 -1.26
CA VAL A 76 13.26 -17.81 0.08
C VAL A 76 12.36 -19.04 0.01
N GLU A 77 12.83 -20.16 0.57
CA GLU A 77 12.07 -21.42 0.55
C GLU A 77 11.14 -21.58 1.76
N PHE A 78 11.56 -21.11 2.94
CA PHE A 78 10.85 -21.36 4.19
C PHE A 78 10.44 -20.06 4.88
N PHE A 79 9.22 -20.04 5.44
CA PHE A 79 8.70 -18.89 6.18
C PHE A 79 9.64 -18.47 7.31
N LYS A 80 10.22 -19.43 8.03
CA LYS A 80 11.18 -19.20 9.12
C LYS A 80 12.41 -18.38 8.71
N ASN A 81 12.77 -18.37 7.43
CA ASN A 81 13.91 -17.62 6.91
C ASN A 81 13.51 -16.20 6.45
N VAL A 82 12.24 -15.80 6.64
CA VAL A 82 11.75 -14.45 6.37
C VAL A 82 11.79 -13.64 7.65
N LYS A 83 12.65 -12.61 7.66
CA LYS A 83 12.69 -11.62 8.74
C LYS A 83 11.46 -10.71 8.69
N LEU A 84 11.10 -10.25 7.50
CA LEU A 84 9.94 -9.37 7.30
C LEU A 84 9.35 -9.58 5.90
N ALA A 85 8.04 -9.75 5.81
CA ALA A 85 7.31 -9.63 4.56
C ALA A 85 6.17 -8.62 4.72
N MET A 86 6.03 -7.70 3.78
CA MET A 86 5.00 -6.66 3.81
C MET A 86 4.28 -6.55 2.47
N LEU A 87 2.96 -6.34 2.52
CA LEU A 87 2.19 -5.88 1.37
C LEU A 87 2.32 -4.36 1.30
N GLU A 88 2.96 -3.86 0.26
CA GLU A 88 3.11 -2.42 -0.01
C GLU A 88 1.83 -1.81 -0.61
N ILE A 89 1.75 -0.48 -0.59
CA ILE A 89 0.58 0.28 -1.05
C ILE A 89 0.33 0.10 -2.55
N ASP A 90 1.38 -0.14 -3.33
CA ASP A 90 1.27 -0.43 -4.76
C ASP A 90 0.86 -1.89 -5.06
N GLY A 91 0.56 -2.66 -4.02
CA GLY A 91 0.20 -4.06 -4.05
C GLY A 91 1.40 -4.99 -4.15
N THR A 92 2.64 -4.49 -4.13
CA THR A 92 3.82 -5.35 -4.16
C THR A 92 4.00 -6.09 -2.84
N ILE A 93 4.55 -7.31 -2.88
CA ILE A 93 5.04 -7.97 -1.67
C ILE A 93 6.55 -7.76 -1.63
N SER A 94 7.02 -7.10 -0.56
CA SER A 94 8.43 -6.92 -0.26
C SER A 94 8.86 -7.97 0.78
N ILE A 95 10.03 -8.58 0.62
CA ILE A 95 10.56 -9.59 1.55
C ILE A 95 12.00 -9.26 1.93
N ILE A 96 12.27 -9.35 3.23
CA ILE A 96 13.60 -9.29 3.83
C ILE A 96 13.90 -10.67 4.41
N SER A 97 14.91 -11.34 3.88
CA SER A 97 15.39 -12.65 4.33
C SER A 97 16.32 -12.53 5.54
N GLU A 98 16.38 -13.57 6.35
CA GLU A 98 17.25 -13.65 7.53
C GLU A 98 18.71 -14.02 7.18
N ASP A 99 18.96 -14.61 6.00
CA ASP A 99 20.29 -15.11 5.63
C ASP A 99 21.34 -13.98 5.53
N GLN A 100 22.43 -14.20 6.27
CA GLN A 100 23.53 -13.28 6.50
C GLN A 100 24.41 -13.16 5.26
N ASP A 101 24.40 -11.98 4.64
CA ASP A 101 25.57 -11.23 4.10
C ASP A 101 25.15 -10.22 3.02
N HIS A 102 23.94 -10.32 2.47
CA HIS A 102 23.39 -9.32 1.56
C HIS A 102 21.88 -9.20 1.75
N LEU A 103 21.43 -8.20 2.51
CA LEU A 103 20.02 -7.80 2.57
C LEU A 103 19.57 -7.35 1.18
N LYS A 104 19.09 -8.29 0.35
CA LYS A 104 18.51 -8.00 -0.96
C LYS A 104 17.04 -7.69 -0.75
N GLN A 105 16.71 -6.40 -0.76
CA GLN A 105 15.31 -5.98 -0.90
C GLN A 105 14.93 -6.18 -2.37
N THR A 106 13.96 -7.05 -2.62
CA THR A 106 13.33 -7.14 -3.94
C THR A 106 11.87 -6.69 -3.82
N HIS A 107 11.38 -6.01 -4.85
CA HIS A 107 10.02 -5.52 -4.94
C HIS A 107 9.32 -6.31 -6.06
N TYR A 108 8.23 -7.01 -5.73
CA TYR A 108 7.45 -7.72 -6.75
C TYR A 108 6.09 -7.09 -6.98
N LYS A 109 5.80 -6.65 -8.21
CA LYS A 109 4.54 -6.00 -8.56
C LYS A 109 3.43 -7.00 -8.80
N ARG A 110 2.49 -7.09 -7.85
CA ARG A 110 1.23 -7.83 -7.98
C ARG A 110 0.52 -7.49 -9.28
N LYS A 111 0.30 -8.50 -10.12
CA LYS A 111 -0.60 -8.40 -11.27
C LYS A 111 -1.98 -8.87 -10.82
N HIS A 112 -2.77 -7.95 -10.26
CA HIS A 112 -4.12 -8.28 -9.79
C HIS A 112 -5.00 -8.70 -10.98
N ASN A 113 -5.10 -10.00 -11.21
CA ASN A 113 -5.96 -10.58 -12.24
C ASN A 113 -7.38 -10.58 -11.67
N ARG A 114 -8.15 -9.51 -11.89
CA ARG A 114 -9.60 -9.46 -11.59
C ARG A 114 -10.33 -10.44 -12.50
N LYS A 115 -10.26 -11.74 -12.20
CA LYS A 115 -11.17 -12.74 -12.75
C LYS A 115 -12.10 -13.15 -11.62
N ASN A 116 -13.36 -12.69 -11.67
CA ASN A 116 -14.57 -13.20 -10.99
C ASN A 116 -15.50 -12.10 -10.45
N LEU A 117 -15.89 -11.13 -11.29
CA LEU A 117 -16.99 -10.20 -10.99
C LEU A 117 -18.09 -10.17 -12.06
N GLU A 118 -18.11 -11.13 -13.00
CA GLU A 118 -19.14 -11.23 -14.05
C GLU A 118 -20.02 -12.47 -13.92
N LYS A 119 -20.48 -12.79 -12.71
CA LYS A 119 -21.60 -13.74 -12.52
C LYS A 119 -22.43 -13.37 -11.30
N PHE A 120 -23.23 -12.32 -11.41
CA PHE A 120 -24.56 -12.21 -10.78
C PHE A 120 -25.43 -11.28 -11.64
#